data_AF-A0A284S7Q2-F1
#
_entry.id   AF-A0A284S7Q2-F1
#
_cell.length_a   1.000
_cell.length_b   1.000
_cell.length_c   1.000
_cell.angle_alpha   90.00
_cell.angle_beta   90.00
_cell.angle_gamma   90.00
#
_symmetry.space_group_name_H-M   'P 1'
#
loop_
_entity.id
_entity.type
_entity.pdbx_description
1 polymer ?
#
loop_
_entity_poly.entity_id
_entity_poly.type
_entity_poly.pdbx_seq_one_letter_code
_entity_poly.pdbx_strand_id
1 'polypeptide(L)'
;MSIKDLRGISPDILEDLIFYFKYASSAYTPFCPRPNGCNLVTEISNSVSDIQGFIARDGDRKELVLALRGSVSIIDILVDSAIVLVPLITPGVEAPSGVRVHSGFLVGWNSVVIQIISVVKQQLLLHPDLKNLVTTGHSRRIAGDTSCHLPSKNLPLTDGADVFLRRA
;
A
#
# COMPACT_ATOMS: atom_id res chain seq x y z
N MET A 1 -7.21 10.02 29.81
CA MET A 1 -7.27 10.65 28.47
C MET A 1 -8.74 10.96 28.20
N SER A 2 -9.12 12.23 28.16
CA SER A 2 -10.52 12.66 28.09
C SER A 2 -11.02 12.60 26.64
N ILE A 3 -12.17 11.97 26.42
CA ILE A 3 -12.89 11.83 25.13
C ILE A 3 -13.50 13.18 24.72
N LYS A 4 -12.68 14.24 24.64
CA LYS A 4 -13.09 15.59 24.22
C LYS A 4 -12.23 16.16 23.08
N ASP A 5 -11.20 15.43 22.65
CA ASP A 5 -10.25 15.87 21.60
C ASP A 5 -10.33 15.04 20.31
N LEU A 6 -11.33 14.18 20.13
CA LEU A 6 -11.58 13.52 18.84
C LEU A 6 -12.25 14.51 17.90
N ARG A 7 -11.46 15.39 17.27
CA ARG A 7 -11.93 16.22 16.16
C ARG A 7 -12.17 15.31 14.95
N GLY A 8 -13.38 15.30 14.43
CA GLY A 8 -13.66 14.68 13.13
C GLY A 8 -12.76 15.28 12.06
N ILE A 9 -12.30 14.45 11.13
CA ILE A 9 -11.53 14.90 9.96
C ILE A 9 -12.44 15.69 9.00
N SER A 10 -11.85 16.57 8.18
CA SER A 10 -12.62 17.27 7.14
C SER A 10 -13.17 16.26 6.12
N PRO A 11 -14.31 16.58 5.46
CA PRO A 11 -14.85 15.73 4.40
C PRO A 11 -13.84 15.43 3.30
N ASP A 12 -13.01 16.41 2.90
CA ASP A 12 -12.01 16.22 1.84
C ASP A 12 -10.94 15.18 2.21
N ILE A 13 -10.51 15.15 3.48
CA ILE A 13 -9.56 14.15 3.98
C ILE A 13 -10.21 12.77 3.99
N LEU A 14 -11.48 12.69 4.42
CA LEU A 14 -12.22 11.44 4.40
C LEU A 14 -12.36 10.90 2.97
N GLU A 15 -12.67 11.76 2.00
CA GLU A 15 -12.76 11.40 0.60
C GLU A 15 -11.43 10.88 0.05
N ASP A 16 -10.31 11.54 0.38
CA ASP A 16 -8.98 11.07 -0.01
C ASP A 16 -8.63 9.71 0.63
N LEU A 17 -8.95 9.51 1.92
CA LEU A 17 -8.75 8.22 2.59
C LEU A 17 -9.56 7.11 1.91
N ILE A 18 -10.84 7.37 1.62
CA ILE A 18 -11.71 6.44 0.90
C ILE A 18 -11.14 6.15 -0.49
N PHE A 19 -10.66 7.18 -1.20
CA PHE A 19 -10.09 7.05 -2.53
C PHE A 19 -8.87 6.11 -2.53
N TYR A 20 -7.90 6.31 -1.64
CA TYR A 20 -6.71 5.46 -1.56
C TYR A 20 -6.98 4.07 -0.97
N PHE A 21 -8.01 3.94 -0.14
CA PHE A 21 -8.46 2.64 0.35
C PHE A 21 -8.99 1.75 -0.80
N LYS A 22 -9.64 2.32 -1.82
CA LYS A 22 -10.09 1.54 -3.00
C LYS A 22 -8.93 0.88 -3.73
N TYR A 23 -7.79 1.55 -3.86
CA TYR A 23 -6.58 0.94 -4.41
C TYR A 23 -6.07 -0.20 -3.53
N ALA A 24 -6.00 0.01 -2.22
CA ALA A 24 -5.56 -1.01 -1.28
C ALA A 24 -6.45 -2.27 -1.33
N SER A 25 -7.77 -2.09 -1.43
CA SER A 25 -8.71 -3.21 -1.59
C SER A 25 -8.56 -3.92 -2.95
N SER A 26 -8.34 -3.16 -4.03
CA SER A 26 -8.14 -3.72 -5.38
C SER A 26 -6.95 -4.68 -5.44
N ALA A 27 -5.96 -4.54 -4.55
CA ALA A 27 -4.77 -5.40 -4.52
C ALA A 27 -5.09 -6.85 -4.10
N TYR A 28 -6.25 -7.09 -3.49
CA TYR A 28 -6.72 -8.43 -3.14
C TYR A 28 -7.43 -9.15 -4.28
N THR A 29 -7.84 -8.43 -5.33
CA THR A 29 -8.49 -9.04 -6.50
C THR A 29 -7.43 -9.72 -7.38
N PRO A 30 -7.58 -11.02 -7.74
CA PRO A 30 -6.56 -11.77 -8.49
C PRO A 30 -6.20 -11.23 -9.88
N PHE A 31 -7.11 -10.49 -10.52
CA PHE A 31 -6.87 -9.86 -11.81
C PHE A 31 -7.56 -8.50 -11.85
N CYS A 32 -6.77 -7.43 -11.94
CA CYS A 32 -7.28 -6.07 -11.86
C CYS A 32 -6.69 -5.14 -12.91
N PRO A 33 -7.19 -5.15 -14.16
CA PRO A 33 -6.62 -4.34 -15.23
C PRO A 33 -6.86 -2.83 -15.04
N ARG A 34 -7.85 -2.45 -14.23
CA ARG A 34 -8.22 -1.05 -13.96
C ARG A 34 -8.44 -0.78 -12.46
N PRO A 35 -7.39 -0.81 -11.62
CA PRO A 35 -7.53 -0.56 -10.19
C PRO A 35 -8.03 0.86 -9.94
N ASN A 36 -9.15 0.97 -9.22
CA ASN A 36 -9.87 2.24 -9.02
C ASN A 36 -10.20 2.99 -10.34
N GLY A 37 -10.34 2.26 -11.45
CA GLY A 37 -10.59 2.83 -12.79
C GLY A 37 -9.34 3.32 -13.54
N CYS A 38 -8.19 3.37 -12.88
CA CYS A 38 -6.93 3.87 -13.44
C CYS A 38 -6.15 2.80 -14.22
N ASN A 39 -5.06 3.20 -14.87
CA ASN A 39 -4.27 2.28 -15.70
C ASN A 39 -3.34 1.45 -14.82
N LEU A 40 -3.46 0.13 -14.87
CA LEU A 40 -2.47 -0.78 -14.30
C LEU A 40 -1.16 -0.65 -15.08
N VAL A 41 -0.05 -0.39 -14.38
CA VAL A 41 1.29 -0.37 -14.96
C VAL A 41 1.92 -1.75 -14.89
N THR A 42 1.92 -2.34 -13.70
CA THR A 42 2.49 -3.67 -13.47
C THR A 42 1.94 -4.30 -12.20
N GLU A 43 1.92 -5.62 -12.15
CA GLU A 43 1.66 -6.38 -10.94
C GLU A 43 2.99 -6.70 -10.23
N ILE A 44 2.95 -6.66 -8.91
CA ILE A 44 4.05 -7.06 -8.05
C ILE A 44 3.64 -8.38 -7.41
N SER A 45 4.44 -9.41 -7.60
CA SER A 45 4.19 -10.72 -7.01
C SER A 45 5.51 -11.40 -6.67
N ASN A 46 5.67 -11.74 -5.41
CA ASN A 46 6.76 -12.58 -4.93
C ASN A 46 6.16 -13.73 -4.12
N SER A 47 6.20 -14.93 -4.70
CA SER A 47 5.65 -16.15 -4.11
C SER A 47 6.43 -16.64 -2.89
N VAL A 48 7.71 -16.26 -2.76
CA VAL A 48 8.57 -16.69 -1.64
C VAL A 48 8.26 -15.89 -0.39
N SER A 49 7.99 -14.58 -0.52
CA SER A 49 7.68 -13.70 0.61
C SER A 49 6.18 -13.44 0.80
N ASP A 50 5.32 -14.05 -0.04
CA ASP A 50 3.87 -13.78 -0.14
C ASP A 50 3.54 -12.27 -0.13
N ILE A 51 4.37 -11.49 -0.83
CA ILE A 51 4.13 -10.06 -1.07
C ILE A 51 3.52 -9.90 -2.44
N GLN A 52 2.35 -9.28 -2.48
CA GLN A 52 1.60 -9.06 -3.71
C GLN A 52 1.07 -7.63 -3.75
N GLY A 53 0.87 -7.10 -4.94
CA GLY A 53 0.41 -5.73 -5.12
C GLY A 53 0.48 -5.31 -6.57
N PHE A 54 0.41 -4.01 -6.80
CA PHE A 54 0.54 -3.44 -8.14
C PHE A 54 1.00 -1.99 -8.09
N ILE A 55 1.42 -1.50 -9.25
CA ILE A 55 1.62 -0.07 -9.51
C ILE A 55 0.57 0.36 -10.53
N ALA A 56 -0.16 1.43 -10.22
CA ALA A 56 -1.16 2.03 -11.09
C ALA A 56 -0.85 3.50 -11.33
N ARG A 57 -1.18 3.98 -12.52
CA ARG A 57 -1.00 5.37 -12.92
C ARG A 57 -2.35 6.07 -13.02
N ASP A 58 -2.54 7.09 -12.21
CA ASP A 58 -3.69 7.98 -12.25
C ASP A 58 -3.33 9.26 -13.02
N GLY A 59 -3.92 9.41 -14.21
CA GLY A 59 -3.72 10.59 -15.06
C GLY A 59 -4.50 11.81 -14.61
N ASP A 60 -5.60 11.63 -13.88
CA ASP A 60 -6.45 12.73 -13.40
C ASP A 60 -5.80 13.42 -12.20
N ARG A 61 -5.29 12.62 -11.25
CA ARG A 61 -4.52 13.12 -10.09
C ARG A 61 -3.02 13.29 -10.36
N LYS A 62 -2.55 12.88 -11.55
CA LYS A 62 -1.13 12.92 -11.97
C LYS A 62 -0.22 12.25 -10.95
N GLU A 63 -0.62 11.06 -10.51
CA GLU A 63 0.08 10.32 -9.48
C GLU A 63 0.34 8.87 -9.88
N LEU A 64 1.42 8.33 -9.32
CA LEU A 64 1.73 6.91 -9.38
C LEU A 64 1.37 6.29 -8.04
N VAL A 65 0.51 5.29 -8.05
CA VAL A 65 0.01 4.62 -6.84
C VAL A 65 0.63 3.23 -6.75
N LEU A 66 1.44 3.00 -5.71
CA LEU A 66 1.92 1.68 -5.31
C LEU A 66 0.97 1.11 -4.25
N ALA A 67 0.22 0.07 -4.61
CA ALA A 67 -0.66 -0.63 -3.69
C ALA A 67 -0.08 -2.00 -3.33
N LEU A 68 0.22 -2.22 -2.05
CA LEU A 68 0.71 -3.50 -1.54
C LEU A 68 -0.34 -4.14 -0.62
N ARG A 69 -0.57 -5.44 -0.79
CA ARG A 69 -1.46 -6.21 0.08
C ARG A 69 -0.65 -6.99 1.11
N GLY A 70 -1.21 -7.15 2.31
CA GLY A 70 -0.65 -8.03 3.33
C GLY A 70 -0.80 -9.51 2.96
N SER A 71 0.09 -10.35 3.47
CA SER A 71 0.08 -11.80 3.22
C SER A 71 -1.23 -12.47 3.64
N VAL A 72 -1.57 -13.59 3.01
CA VAL A 72 -2.77 -14.37 3.39
C VAL A 72 -2.54 -15.11 4.71
N SER A 73 -1.28 -15.35 5.06
CA SER A 73 -0.83 -16.08 6.25
C SER A 73 -0.50 -15.15 7.44
N ILE A 74 -1.26 -14.06 7.65
CA ILE A 74 -1.08 -13.17 8.82
C ILE A 74 -1.12 -13.97 10.13
N ILE A 75 -1.85 -15.09 10.18
CA ILE A 75 -1.90 -15.95 11.37
C ILE A 75 -0.56 -16.66 11.60
N ASP A 76 0.08 -17.20 10.55
CA ASP A 76 1.42 -17.80 10.70
C ASP A 76 2.48 -16.73 10.98
N ILE A 77 2.42 -15.56 10.31
CA ILE A 77 3.37 -14.48 10.55
C ILE A 77 3.22 -13.95 11.99
N LEU A 78 2.03 -13.78 12.54
CA LEU A 78 1.88 -13.23 13.89
C LEU A 78 2.32 -14.22 14.98
N VAL A 79 2.14 -15.53 14.74
CA VAL A 79 2.49 -16.59 15.69
C VAL A 79 3.97 -17.00 15.59
N ASP A 80 4.58 -16.95 14.39
CA ASP A 80 6.03 -17.12 14.17
C ASP A 80 6.82 -15.80 14.17
N SER A 81 6.16 -14.63 14.27
CA SER A 81 6.84 -13.32 14.27
C SER A 81 7.70 -13.18 15.51
N ALA A 82 8.96 -13.48 15.32
CA ALA A 82 10.04 -12.74 15.94
C ALA A 82 9.73 -11.24 15.80
N ILE A 83 9.24 -10.61 16.88
CA ILE A 83 9.13 -9.15 17.15
C ILE A 83 10.55 -8.51 17.18
N VAL A 84 11.48 -9.07 16.40
CA VAL A 84 12.88 -8.72 16.36
C VAL A 84 13.02 -7.51 15.47
N LEU A 85 13.36 -6.41 16.12
CA LEU A 85 13.74 -5.18 15.45
C LEU A 85 15.16 -5.35 14.87
N VAL A 86 15.33 -5.16 13.57
CA VAL A 86 16.63 -5.19 12.89
C VAL A 86 16.94 -3.81 12.32
N PRO A 87 18.22 -3.45 12.12
CA PRO A 87 18.58 -2.20 11.46
C PRO A 87 17.90 -2.08 10.07
N LEU A 88 17.43 -0.90 9.71
CA LEU A 88 16.85 -0.63 8.40
C LEU A 88 17.95 -0.66 7.32
N ILE A 89 18.02 -1.76 6.57
CA ILE A 89 18.94 -1.93 5.45
C ILE A 89 18.11 -2.28 4.21
N THR A 90 17.91 -1.31 3.32
CA THR A 90 17.15 -1.48 2.06
C THR A 90 17.84 -0.72 0.93
N PRO A 91 17.81 -1.24 -0.31
CA PRO A 91 18.30 -0.53 -1.49
C PRO A 91 17.70 0.87 -1.62
N GLY A 92 18.56 1.85 -1.92
CA GLY A 92 18.14 3.24 -2.18
C GLY A 92 17.80 4.08 -0.95
N VAL A 93 18.04 3.58 0.27
CA VAL A 93 17.80 4.33 1.51
C VAL A 93 19.03 4.28 2.40
N GLU A 94 19.51 5.46 2.79
CA GLU A 94 20.50 5.62 3.85
C GLU A 94 19.77 5.97 5.15
N ALA A 95 19.62 4.98 6.04
CA ALA A 95 18.93 5.17 7.30
C ALA A 95 19.86 5.82 8.34
N PRO A 96 19.37 6.80 9.14
CA PRO A 96 20.11 7.29 10.29
C PRO A 96 20.48 6.17 11.28
N SER A 97 21.55 6.39 12.04
CA SER A 97 21.98 5.43 13.07
C SER A 97 20.87 5.18 14.09
N GLY A 98 20.65 3.92 14.43
CA GLY A 98 19.66 3.50 15.43
C GLY A 98 18.25 3.25 14.90
N VAL A 99 17.98 3.47 13.60
CA VAL A 99 16.68 3.12 13.00
C VAL A 99 16.53 1.61 12.91
N ARG A 100 15.50 1.07 13.57
CA ARG A 100 15.18 -0.36 13.52
C ARG A 100 13.73 -0.58 13.06
N VAL A 101 13.52 -1.66 12.35
CA VAL A 101 12.23 -2.05 11.75
C VAL A 101 11.96 -3.53 12.02
N HIS A 102 10.69 -3.94 11.91
CA HIS A 102 10.30 -5.34 12.04
C HIS A 102 11.00 -6.20 10.96
N SER A 103 11.71 -7.24 11.38
CA SER A 103 12.47 -8.12 10.48
C SER A 103 11.61 -8.68 9.33
N GLY A 104 10.39 -9.14 9.61
CA GLY A 104 9.48 -9.67 8.61
C GLY A 104 9.07 -8.64 7.55
N PHE A 105 8.84 -7.39 7.95
CA PHE A 105 8.48 -6.32 6.99
C PHE A 105 9.69 -5.92 6.15
N LEU A 106 10.89 -5.89 6.74
CA LEU A 106 12.11 -5.58 6.00
C LEU A 106 12.42 -6.66 4.95
N VAL A 107 12.29 -7.95 5.32
CA VAL A 107 12.49 -9.06 4.38
C VAL A 107 11.46 -9.00 3.25
N GLY A 108 10.18 -8.82 3.58
CA GLY A 108 9.12 -8.67 2.58
C GLY A 108 9.37 -7.50 1.63
N TRP A 109 9.69 -6.32 2.15
CA TRP A 109 10.01 -5.14 1.35
C TRP A 109 11.23 -5.36 0.44
N ASN A 110 12.33 -5.86 1.01
CA ASN A 110 13.56 -6.09 0.26
C ASN A 110 13.40 -7.13 -0.86
N SER A 111 12.40 -8.01 -0.75
CA SER A 111 12.10 -9.00 -1.79
C SER A 111 11.49 -8.41 -3.07
N VAL A 112 10.94 -7.19 -3.02
CA VAL A 112 10.24 -6.54 -4.15
C VAL A 112 10.76 -5.14 -4.48
N VAL A 113 11.51 -4.49 -3.59
CA VAL A 113 11.94 -3.09 -3.71
C VAL A 113 12.71 -2.78 -5.00
N ILE A 114 13.56 -3.70 -5.48
CA ILE A 114 14.34 -3.48 -6.71
C ILE A 114 13.41 -3.39 -7.93
N GLN A 115 12.41 -4.27 -8.01
CA GLN A 115 11.40 -4.23 -9.07
C GLN A 115 10.61 -2.92 -9.01
N ILE A 116 10.16 -2.54 -7.81
CA ILE A 116 9.40 -1.31 -7.58
C ILE A 116 10.21 -0.08 -8.01
N ILE A 117 11.46 0.06 -7.55
CA ILE A 117 12.33 1.18 -7.90
C ILE A 117 12.52 1.26 -9.42
N SER A 118 12.76 0.12 -10.09
CA SER A 118 12.95 0.08 -11.53
C SER A 118 11.71 0.60 -12.27
N VAL A 119 10.52 0.10 -11.91
CA VAL A 119 9.26 0.48 -12.56
C VAL A 119 8.91 1.94 -12.27
N VAL A 120 9.06 2.41 -11.03
CA VAL A 120 8.80 3.81 -10.68
C VAL A 120 9.73 4.74 -11.46
N LYS A 121 11.03 4.44 -11.54
CA LYS A 121 11.97 5.24 -12.34
C LYS A 121 11.57 5.27 -13.82
N GLN A 122 11.18 4.13 -14.38
CA GLN A 122 10.71 4.06 -15.76
C GLN A 122 9.45 4.90 -15.99
N GLN A 123 8.48 4.85 -15.09
CA GLN A 123 7.25 5.63 -15.20
C GLN A 123 7.49 7.13 -15.07
N LEU A 124 8.37 7.57 -14.17
CA LEU A 124 8.75 8.97 -14.02
C LEU A 124 9.49 9.50 -15.26
N LEU A 125 10.26 8.65 -15.96
CA LEU A 125 10.91 9.02 -17.23
C LEU A 125 9.90 9.13 -18.38
N LEU A 126 8.92 8.22 -18.46
CA LEU A 126 7.92 8.20 -19.54
C LEU A 126 6.80 9.24 -19.33
N HIS A 127 6.55 9.64 -18.09
CA HIS A 127 5.45 10.54 -17.71
C HIS A 127 5.96 11.66 -16.80
N PRO A 128 6.67 12.67 -17.36
CA PRO A 128 7.20 13.80 -16.60
C PRO A 128 6.11 14.71 -16.03
N ASP A 129 4.85 14.51 -16.42
CA ASP A 129 3.68 15.22 -15.89
C ASP A 129 3.19 14.67 -14.53
N LEU A 130 3.67 13.49 -14.12
CA LEU A 130 3.41 12.92 -12.80
C LEU A 130 4.06 13.80 -11.72
N LYS A 131 3.26 14.13 -10.70
CA LYS A 131 3.67 15.03 -9.61
C LYS A 131 3.87 14.29 -8.29
N ASN A 132 3.17 13.18 -8.09
CA ASN A 132 3.13 12.50 -6.80
C ASN A 132 3.41 11.00 -6.96
N LEU A 133 4.12 10.46 -5.97
CA LEU A 133 4.18 9.02 -5.71
C LEU A 133 3.40 8.76 -4.41
N VAL A 134 2.40 7.91 -4.49
CA VAL A 134 1.57 7.52 -3.35
C VAL A 134 1.74 6.04 -3.07
N THR A 135 2.02 5.70 -1.82
CA THR A 135 1.97 4.32 -1.34
C THR A 135 0.66 4.10 -0.58
N THR A 136 0.04 2.94 -0.78
CA THR A 136 -1.14 2.52 -0.03
C THR A 136 -1.08 1.01 0.20
N GLY A 137 -1.79 0.55 1.22
CA GLY A 137 -1.85 -0.86 1.55
C GLY A 137 -2.85 -1.10 2.67
N HIS A 138 -3.27 -2.35 2.81
CA HIS A 138 -4.19 -2.77 3.84
C HIS A 138 -3.82 -4.18 4.32
N SER A 139 -3.92 -4.44 5.62
CA SER A 139 -3.74 -5.78 6.19
C SER A 139 -4.99 -6.64 5.96
N ARG A 140 -4.86 -7.96 5.79
CA ARG A 140 -6.03 -8.82 5.58
C ARG A 140 -6.76 -9.07 6.92
N ARG A 141 -7.67 -8.16 7.30
CA ARG A 141 -8.87 -8.55 8.06
C ARG A 141 -10.01 -8.67 7.06
N ILE A 142 -10.82 -9.72 7.21
CA ILE A 142 -11.86 -10.19 6.29
C ILE A 142 -12.53 -9.02 5.55
N ALA A 143 -12.05 -8.73 4.33
CA ALA A 143 -12.69 -7.78 3.44
C ALA A 143 -13.63 -8.58 2.55
N GLY A 144 -14.92 -8.59 2.91
CA GLY A 144 -15.96 -9.27 2.14
C GLY A 144 -16.29 -8.61 0.79
N ASP A 145 -15.59 -7.55 0.39
CA ASP A 145 -15.87 -6.81 -0.84
C ASP A 145 -14.56 -6.36 -1.53
N THR A 146 -13.88 -7.31 -2.17
CA THR A 146 -12.66 -7.08 -2.97
C THR A 146 -13.02 -6.90 -4.44
N SER A 147 -13.57 -5.74 -4.78
CA SER A 147 -13.84 -5.38 -6.18
C SER A 147 -12.76 -4.44 -6.71
N CYS A 148 -12.28 -4.71 -7.92
CA CYS A 148 -11.46 -3.79 -8.71
C CYS A 148 -12.11 -2.41 -8.94
N HIS A 149 -13.43 -2.35 -8.77
CA HIS A 149 -14.23 -1.16 -8.86
C HIS A 149 -15.15 -1.12 -7.64
N LEU A 150 -14.63 -0.63 -6.51
CA LEU A 150 -15.44 -0.45 -5.32
C LEU A 150 -16.35 0.78 -5.48
N PRO A 151 -17.69 0.59 -5.54
CA PRO A 151 -18.61 1.72 -5.45
C PRO A 151 -18.48 2.38 -4.06
N SER A 152 -18.48 3.71 -4.02
CA SER A 152 -18.29 4.50 -2.78
C SER A 152 -19.33 4.24 -1.68
N LYS A 153 -20.47 3.62 -2.01
CA LYS A 153 -21.61 3.46 -1.11
C LYS A 153 -21.54 2.25 -0.17
N ASN A 154 -20.62 1.30 -0.39
CA ASN A 154 -20.60 0.02 0.31
C ASN A 154 -19.35 -0.21 1.17
N LEU A 155 -18.63 0.84 1.59
CA LEU A 155 -17.41 0.67 2.36
C LEU A 155 -17.70 0.47 3.86
N PRO A 156 -17.49 -0.73 4.44
CA PRO A 156 -17.54 -0.89 5.88
C PRO A 156 -16.25 -0.30 6.47
N LEU A 157 -16.31 0.95 6.94
CA LEU A 157 -15.20 1.65 7.62
C LEU A 157 -14.91 1.08 9.03
N THR A 158 -15.45 -0.08 9.39
CA THR A 158 -15.43 -0.61 10.77
C THR A 158 -14.21 -1.46 11.10
N ASP A 159 -13.43 -1.88 10.11
CA ASP A 159 -12.19 -2.64 10.34
C ASP A 159 -10.98 -1.72 10.16
N GLY A 160 -10.13 -1.66 11.20
CA GLY A 160 -8.97 -0.78 11.30
C GLY A 160 -8.04 -0.91 10.09
N ALA A 161 -8.20 0.02 9.16
CA ALA A 161 -7.36 0.15 7.99
C ALA A 161 -6.15 1.00 8.36
N ASP A 162 -5.01 0.37 8.60
CA ASP A 162 -3.72 1.06 8.58
C ASP A 162 -3.37 1.39 7.13
N VAL A 163 -3.98 2.44 6.60
CA VAL A 163 -3.64 3.01 5.29
C VAL A 163 -2.36 3.81 5.47
N PHE A 164 -1.22 3.24 5.09
CA PHE A 164 0.05 3.95 5.14
C PHE A 164 0.19 4.91 3.94
N LEU A 165 -0.48 6.05 4.04
CA LEU A 165 -0.39 7.15 3.07
C LEU A 165 0.87 7.96 3.30
N ARG A 166 1.84 7.85 2.39
CA ARG A 166 2.94 8.79 2.28
C ARG A 166 2.92 9.41 0.89
N ARG A 167 2.59 10.70 0.82
CA ARG A 167 2.88 11.54 -0.34
C ARG A 167 4.36 11.94 -0.23
N ALA A 168 5.17 11.58 -1.22
CA ALA A 168 6.57 12.01 -1.33
C ALA A 168 6.67 13.48 -1.75
#